data_AF-A0A9J6DIZ8-F1
#
_entry.id   AF-A0A9J6DIZ8-F1
#
_cell.length_a   1.000
_cell.length_b   1.000
_cell.length_c   1.000
_cell.angle_alpha   90.00
_cell.angle_beta   90.00
_cell.angle_gamma   90.00
#
_symmetry.space_group_name_H-M   'P 1'
#
loop_
_entity.id
_entity.type
_entity.pdbx_description
1 polymer ?
#
loop_
_entity_poly.entity_id
_entity_poly.type
_entity_poly.pdbx_seq_one_letter_code
_entity_poly.pdbx_strand_id
1 'polypeptide(L)'
;MSSHRSLSSAKRGMACASSQQVKYIYELPYAQRNKLCRLLDAGGRWKELGFNFMHMDQISMSLMEQAILRKESPTDELLHKWGEKNGTVNQLFVFLYKMRHMQAMLIIVDFVSPKYHYLLDREEKTQLDSALLSSGSNLYLHSSPMLKGTAPPPDSMMGGAAYSKNFYPDDCHMNMDKGNSQAKVNSSKVKMVYSGL
;
A
#
# COMPACT_ATOMS: atom_id res chain seq x y z
N MET A 1 42.90 50.19 -24.07
CA MET A 1 42.15 49.60 -22.95
C MET A 1 40.86 49.01 -23.51
N SER A 2 40.78 47.70 -23.70
CA SER A 2 39.54 47.03 -24.13
C SER A 2 39.45 45.68 -23.42
N SER A 3 38.48 45.62 -22.50
CA SER A 3 38.18 44.46 -21.67
C SER A 3 37.26 43.51 -22.43
N HIS A 4 37.73 42.30 -22.73
CA HIS A 4 36.86 41.19 -23.10
C HIS A 4 36.48 40.41 -21.84
N ARG A 5 35.19 40.46 -21.50
CA ARG A 5 34.57 39.78 -20.36
C ARG A 5 34.29 38.32 -20.77
N SER A 6 35.03 37.38 -20.21
CA SER A 6 34.79 35.94 -20.42
C SER A 6 33.57 35.50 -19.58
N LEU A 7 32.57 34.92 -20.24
CA LEU A 7 31.37 34.37 -19.62
C LEU A 7 31.69 32.99 -19.04
N SER A 8 31.62 32.85 -17.73
CA SER A 8 31.77 31.60 -17.01
C SER A 8 30.52 30.73 -17.16
N SER A 9 30.64 29.62 -17.90
CA SER A 9 29.64 28.56 -17.89
C SER A 9 29.84 27.69 -16.64
N ALA A 10 29.27 28.11 -15.51
CA ALA A 10 29.18 27.29 -14.31
C ALA A 10 28.20 26.13 -14.55
N LYS A 11 28.78 24.95 -14.79
CA LYS A 11 28.12 23.65 -14.87
C LYS A 11 27.36 23.41 -13.55
N ARG A 12 26.03 23.30 -13.64
CA ARG A 12 25.13 22.96 -12.53
C ARG A 12 25.68 21.75 -11.76
N GLY A 13 26.08 21.99 -10.51
CA GLY A 13 26.39 20.92 -9.57
C GLY A 13 25.12 20.13 -9.28
N MET A 14 25.13 18.84 -9.58
CA MET A 14 24.25 17.89 -8.93
C MET A 14 24.64 17.88 -7.46
N ALA A 15 23.78 18.40 -6.59
CA ALA A 15 23.89 18.17 -5.17
C ALA A 15 23.72 16.67 -4.95
N CYS A 16 24.82 15.99 -4.63
CA CYS A 16 24.82 14.67 -4.04
C CYS A 16 23.87 14.73 -2.84
N ALA A 17 22.77 13.98 -2.90
CA ALA A 17 21.91 13.79 -1.75
C ALA A 17 22.79 13.17 -0.66
N SER A 18 23.15 13.96 0.34
CA SER A 18 23.81 13.45 1.53
C SER A 18 22.92 12.32 2.05
N SER A 19 23.44 11.10 2.06
CA SER A 19 22.81 9.95 2.70
C SER A 19 22.74 10.25 4.19
N GLN A 20 21.71 11.02 4.58
CA GLN A 20 21.43 11.34 5.96
C GLN A 20 21.06 10.03 6.61
N GLN A 21 21.99 9.50 7.38
CA GLN A 21 21.78 8.30 8.16
C GLN A 21 20.83 8.64 9.31
N VAL A 22 19.54 8.60 9.02
CA VAL A 22 18.46 8.80 9.98
C VAL A 22 18.35 7.51 10.80
N LYS A 23 18.56 7.62 12.12
CA LYS A 23 18.54 6.45 12.99
C LYS A 23 17.12 6.18 13.48
N TYR A 24 16.46 7.20 13.99
CA TYR A 24 15.17 7.09 14.65
C TYR A 24 14.02 7.56 13.77
N ILE A 25 12.81 7.05 14.03
CA ILE A 25 11.64 7.36 13.20
C ILE A 25 11.25 8.84 13.25
N TYR A 26 11.46 9.52 14.37
CA TYR A 26 11.17 10.96 14.54
C TYR A 26 12.17 11.85 13.80
N GLU A 27 13.30 11.32 13.36
CA GLU A 27 14.29 12.02 12.53
C GLU A 27 13.96 11.91 11.03
N LEU A 28 12.97 11.10 10.66
CA LEU A 28 12.59 10.89 9.26
C LEU A 28 12.04 12.20 8.66
N PRO A 29 12.51 12.64 7.48
CA PRO A 29 12.04 13.89 6.91
C PRO A 29 10.53 13.86 6.64
N TYR A 30 9.88 15.00 6.84
CA TYR A 30 8.43 15.13 6.77
C TYR A 30 7.86 14.61 5.44
N ALA A 31 8.53 14.85 4.32
CA ALA A 31 8.06 14.41 3.01
C ALA A 31 7.92 12.87 2.92
N GLN A 32 8.93 12.13 3.40
CA GLN A 32 8.91 10.67 3.42
C GLN A 32 7.96 10.13 4.48
N ARG A 33 7.95 10.72 5.67
CA ARG A 33 7.01 10.35 6.74
C ARG A 33 5.56 10.51 6.26
N ASN A 34 5.21 11.64 5.66
CA ASN A 34 3.87 11.89 5.13
C ASN A 34 3.49 10.92 4.00
N LYS A 35 4.41 10.63 3.06
CA LYS A 35 4.16 9.63 2.00
C LYS A 35 3.90 8.24 2.59
N LEU A 36 4.70 7.84 3.58
CA LEU A 36 4.54 6.57 4.28
C LEU A 36 3.19 6.49 5.01
N CYS A 37 2.83 7.54 5.75
CA CYS A 37 1.56 7.64 6.45
C CYS A 37 0.38 7.48 5.49
N ARG A 38 0.33 8.27 4.41
CA ARG A 38 -0.74 8.19 3.41
C ARG A 38 -0.88 6.79 2.79
N LEU A 39 0.23 6.12 2.52
CA LEU A 39 0.22 4.78 1.93
C LEU A 39 -0.35 3.73 2.90
N LEU A 40 0.10 3.74 4.16
CA LEU A 40 -0.34 2.77 5.17
C LEU A 40 -1.78 3.04 5.65
N ASP A 41 -2.18 4.31 5.71
CA ASP A 41 -3.55 4.70 6.04
C ASP A 41 -4.53 4.23 4.97
N ALA A 42 -4.21 4.44 3.69
CA ALA A 42 -5.07 4.07 2.57
C ALA A 42 -5.37 2.55 2.52
N GLY A 43 -4.38 1.73 2.87
CA GLY A 43 -4.55 0.27 2.94
C GLY A 43 -5.02 -0.26 4.29
N GLY A 44 -5.19 0.59 5.31
CA GLY A 44 -5.47 0.16 6.68
C GLY A 44 -4.36 -0.70 7.32
N ARG A 45 -3.20 -0.80 6.66
CA ARG A 45 -2.11 -1.72 7.03
C ARG A 45 -1.32 -1.26 8.25
N TRP A 46 -1.54 -0.03 8.68
CA TRP A 46 -1.03 0.49 9.94
C TRP A 46 -1.49 -0.34 11.16
N LYS A 47 -2.67 -0.98 11.08
CA LYS A 47 -3.17 -1.88 12.15
C LYS A 47 -2.28 -3.10 12.32
N GLU A 48 -1.98 -3.76 11.20
CA GLU A 48 -1.07 -4.92 11.15
C GLU A 48 0.33 -4.50 11.64
N LEU A 49 0.84 -3.36 11.18
CA LEU A 49 2.14 -2.83 11.63
C LEU A 49 2.18 -2.60 13.15
N GLY A 50 1.18 -1.90 13.68
CA GLY A 50 1.11 -1.53 15.09
C GLY A 50 0.93 -2.73 16.01
N PHE A 51 -0.03 -3.60 15.71
CA PHE A 51 -0.39 -4.72 16.58
C PHE A 51 0.61 -5.88 16.44
N ASN A 52 0.92 -6.32 15.21
CA ASN A 52 1.68 -7.55 15.00
C ASN A 52 3.20 -7.35 15.14
N PHE A 53 3.71 -6.16 14.76
CA PHE A 53 5.15 -5.92 14.69
C PHE A 53 5.67 -4.95 15.75
N MET A 54 4.91 -3.90 16.05
CA MET A 54 5.29 -2.91 17.07
C MET A 54 4.77 -3.26 18.48
N HIS A 55 3.97 -4.32 18.60
CA HIS A 55 3.38 -4.80 19.85
C HIS A 55 2.66 -3.70 20.64
N MET A 56 1.88 -2.88 19.92
CA MET A 56 1.01 -1.89 20.53
C MET A 56 -0.19 -2.58 21.18
N ASP A 57 -0.61 -2.05 22.32
CA ASP A 57 -1.75 -2.55 23.06
C ASP A 57 -3.08 -2.22 22.35
N GLN A 58 -4.09 -3.05 22.57
CA GLN A 58 -5.40 -2.91 21.93
C GLN A 58 -6.05 -1.55 22.23
N ILE A 59 -5.83 -0.98 23.42
CA ILE A 59 -6.40 0.31 23.80
C ILE A 59 -5.75 1.44 22.98
N SER A 60 -4.43 1.47 22.88
CA SER A 60 -3.71 2.41 22.02
C SER A 60 -4.12 2.28 20.56
N MET A 61 -4.28 1.06 20.04
CA MET A 61 -4.72 0.85 18.66
C MET A 61 -6.11 1.44 18.41
N SER A 62 -7.06 1.21 19.33
CA SER A 62 -8.41 1.81 19.25
C SER A 62 -8.38 3.33 19.34
N LEU A 63 -7.50 3.90 20.17
CA LEU A 63 -7.34 5.35 20.30
C LEU A 63 -6.77 5.98 19.02
N MET A 64 -5.76 5.35 18.42
CA MET A 64 -5.17 5.80 17.15
C MET A 64 -6.19 5.73 16.01
N GLU A 65 -7.09 4.74 16.02
CA GLU A 65 -8.16 4.66 15.02
C GLU A 65 -9.10 5.88 15.05
N GLN A 66 -9.27 6.51 16.23
CA GLN A 66 -10.06 7.74 16.37
C GLN A 66 -9.40 8.96 15.71
N ALA A 67 -8.11 8.90 15.34
CA ALA A 67 -7.45 9.96 14.56
C ALA A 67 -8.19 10.25 13.24
N ILE A 68 -8.81 9.22 12.65
CA ILE A 68 -9.62 9.34 11.43
C ILE A 68 -10.77 10.33 11.63
N LEU A 69 -11.42 10.31 12.80
CA LEU A 69 -12.53 11.22 13.14
C LEU A 69 -12.07 12.67 13.27
N ARG A 70 -10.79 12.89 13.60
CA ARG A 70 -10.13 14.19 13.69
C ARG A 70 -9.51 14.64 12.36
N LYS A 71 -9.67 13.87 11.28
CA LYS A 71 -8.99 14.06 9.99
C LYS A 71 -7.46 14.04 10.10
N GLU A 72 -6.95 13.27 11.05
CA GLU A 72 -5.53 13.04 11.26
C GLU A 72 -5.15 11.62 10.79
N SER A 73 -3.85 11.40 10.60
CA SER A 73 -3.32 10.11 10.16
C SER A 73 -3.14 9.16 11.35
N PRO A 74 -3.83 8.00 11.39
CA PRO A 74 -3.59 7.01 12.43
C PRO A 74 -2.17 6.43 12.36
N THR A 75 -1.59 6.29 11.16
CA THR A 75 -0.18 5.91 11.02
C THR A 75 0.75 6.95 11.65
N ASP A 76 0.46 8.24 11.51
CA ASP A 76 1.30 9.28 12.09
C ASP A 76 1.33 9.21 13.62
N GLU A 77 0.17 9.02 14.26
CA GLU A 77 0.07 8.80 15.71
C GLU A 77 0.80 7.51 16.13
N LEU A 78 0.65 6.42 15.36
CA LEU A 78 1.37 5.17 15.61
C LEU A 78 2.89 5.38 15.57
N LEU A 79 3.40 6.01 14.51
CA LEU A 79 4.84 6.26 14.37
C LEU A 79 5.36 7.24 15.41
N HIS A 80 4.54 8.21 15.82
CA HIS A 80 4.88 9.12 16.92
C HIS A 80 5.03 8.33 18.23
N LYS A 81 4.01 7.53 18.58
CA LYS A 81 4.01 6.72 19.80
C LYS A 81 5.11 5.68 19.83
N TRP A 82 5.39 5.06 18.69
CA TRP A 82 6.49 4.11 18.56
C TRP A 82 7.86 4.81 18.60
N GLY A 83 7.94 6.06 18.13
CA GLY A 83 9.12 6.92 18.27
C GLY A 83 9.47 7.23 19.71
N GLU A 84 8.49 7.40 20.61
CA GLU A 84 8.73 7.55 22.06
C GLU A 84 9.48 6.34 22.66
N LYS A 85 9.30 5.15 22.07
CA LYS A 85 10.01 3.92 22.44
C LYS A 85 11.34 3.74 21.70
N ASN A 86 11.88 4.80 21.10
CA ASN A 86 13.10 4.80 20.29
C ASN A 86 13.04 3.86 19.07
N GLY A 87 11.87 3.76 18.43
CA GLY A 87 11.71 3.03 17.18
C GLY A 87 12.65 3.53 16.07
N THR A 88 13.36 2.61 15.41
CA THR A 88 14.35 2.96 14.38
C THR A 88 13.84 2.77 12.96
N VAL A 89 14.37 3.54 12.00
CA VAL A 89 14.00 3.41 10.58
C VAL A 89 14.36 2.02 10.04
N ASN A 90 15.49 1.45 10.50
CA ASN A 90 15.91 0.09 10.15
C ASN A 90 14.91 -0.98 10.61
N GLN A 91 14.40 -0.89 11.85
CA GLN A 91 13.39 -1.83 12.35
C GLN A 91 12.09 -1.70 11.56
N LEU A 92 11.64 -0.48 11.30
CA LEU A 92 10.47 -0.22 10.47
C LEU A 92 10.61 -0.85 9.09
N PHE A 93 11.78 -0.69 8.44
CA PHE A 93 12.05 -1.30 7.14
C PHE A 93 11.92 -2.83 7.16
N VAL A 94 12.44 -3.47 8.21
CA VAL A 94 12.30 -4.92 8.40
C VAL A 94 10.84 -5.33 8.63
N PHE A 95 10.05 -4.54 9.38
CA PHE A 95 8.63 -4.82 9.59
C PHE A 95 7.85 -4.69 8.28
N LEU A 96 8.10 -3.65 7.49
CA LEU A 96 7.50 -3.46 6.17
C LEU A 96 7.86 -4.61 5.22
N TYR A 97 9.09 -5.13 5.28
CA TYR A 97 9.49 -6.33 4.53
C TYR A 97 8.70 -7.58 4.96
N LYS A 98 8.58 -7.82 6.27
CA LYS A 98 7.81 -8.97 6.78
C LYS A 98 6.32 -8.88 6.40
N MET A 99 5.78 -7.67 6.33
CA MET A 99 4.45 -7.36 5.81
C MET A 99 4.35 -7.41 4.27
N ARG A 100 5.45 -7.69 3.55
CA ARG A 100 5.52 -7.64 2.08
C ARG A 100 5.07 -6.29 1.48
N HIS A 101 5.29 -5.19 2.20
CA HIS A 101 4.85 -3.86 1.78
C HIS A 101 5.95 -3.10 1.01
N MET A 102 6.29 -3.58 -0.18
CA MET A 102 7.44 -3.07 -0.96
C MET A 102 7.37 -1.57 -1.27
N GLN A 103 6.19 -1.06 -1.64
CA GLN A 103 6.00 0.36 -1.91
C GLN A 103 6.36 1.25 -0.70
N ALA A 104 6.09 0.77 0.52
CA ALA A 104 6.44 1.49 1.75
C ALA A 104 7.95 1.43 2.03
N MET A 105 8.59 0.30 1.72
CA MET A 105 10.04 0.16 1.83
C MET A 105 10.78 1.13 0.91
N LEU A 106 10.32 1.28 -0.33
CA LEU A 106 10.92 2.20 -1.31
C LEU A 106 10.88 3.67 -0.86
N ILE A 107 9.88 4.08 -0.08
CA ILE A 107 9.77 5.46 0.43
C ILE A 107 10.91 5.81 1.40
N ILE A 108 11.39 4.82 2.16
CA ILE A 108 12.37 5.04 3.24
C ILE A 108 13.74 4.44 2.96
N VAL A 109 13.96 3.81 1.81
CA VAL A 109 15.18 3.05 1.47
C VAL A 109 16.46 3.89 1.61
N ASP A 110 16.41 5.17 1.21
CA ASP A 110 17.54 6.10 1.26
C ASP A 110 17.99 6.44 2.70
N PHE A 111 17.13 6.16 3.68
CA PHE A 111 17.35 6.43 5.11
C PHE A 111 17.73 5.16 5.89
N VAL A 112 17.75 4.02 5.23
CA VAL A 112 18.02 2.72 5.82
C VAL A 112 19.48 2.35 5.62
N SER A 113 20.06 1.65 6.60
CA SER A 113 21.43 1.15 6.46
C SER A 113 21.56 0.25 5.22
N PRO A 114 22.61 0.44 4.39
CA PRO A 114 22.81 -0.35 3.17
C PRO A 114 22.79 -1.87 3.38
N LYS A 115 23.13 -2.31 4.61
CA LYS A 115 23.06 -3.73 5.01
C LYS A 115 21.67 -4.34 4.92
N TYR A 116 20.60 -3.57 4.78
CA TYR A 116 19.23 -4.09 4.62
C TYR A 116 18.71 -3.98 3.17
N HIS A 117 19.43 -3.33 2.26
CA HIS A 117 18.95 -3.10 0.89
C HIS A 117 18.76 -4.43 0.12
N TYR A 118 19.51 -5.48 0.47
CA TYR A 118 19.34 -6.83 -0.10
C TYR A 118 17.93 -7.44 0.10
N LEU A 119 17.14 -6.91 1.04
CA LEU A 119 15.76 -7.36 1.27
C LEU A 119 14.85 -7.02 0.07
N LEU A 120 15.15 -5.97 -0.69
CA LEU A 120 14.41 -5.63 -1.91
C LEU A 120 14.72 -6.65 -3.02
N ASP A 121 15.99 -6.97 -3.23
CA ASP A 121 16.44 -7.92 -4.27
C ASP A 121 15.91 -9.34 -4.03
N ARG A 122 15.75 -9.74 -2.75
CA ARG A 122 15.23 -11.06 -2.38
C ARG A 122 13.75 -11.21 -2.73
N GLU A 123 12.98 -10.15 -2.55
CA GLU A 123 11.55 -10.16 -2.88
C GLU A 123 11.36 -10.31 -4.39
N GLU A 124 12.07 -9.53 -5.19
CA GLU A 124 12.01 -9.58 -6.65
C GLU A 124 12.26 -11.01 -7.15
N LYS A 125 13.31 -11.67 -6.65
CA LYS A 125 13.60 -13.08 -6.99
C LYS A 125 12.46 -14.02 -6.59
N THR A 126 11.88 -13.84 -5.41
CA THR A 126 10.77 -14.71 -4.95
C THR A 126 9.52 -14.54 -5.81
N GLN A 127 9.20 -13.31 -6.22
CA GLN A 127 8.08 -13.03 -7.11
C GLN A 127 8.32 -13.62 -8.51
N LEU A 128 9.54 -13.50 -9.04
CA LEU A 128 9.92 -14.13 -10.31
C LEU A 128 9.83 -15.66 -10.24
N ASP A 129 10.40 -16.28 -9.21
CA ASP A 129 10.39 -17.74 -9.04
C ASP A 129 8.97 -18.29 -8.92
N SER A 130 8.10 -17.61 -8.15
CA SER A 130 6.70 -17.99 -8.02
C SER A 130 5.90 -17.82 -9.31
N ALA A 131 6.16 -16.75 -10.09
CA ALA A 131 5.54 -16.57 -11.41
C ALA A 131 5.99 -17.65 -12.41
N LEU A 132 7.27 -18.04 -12.40
CA LEU A 132 7.80 -19.12 -13.23
C LEU A 132 7.18 -20.48 -12.85
N LEU A 133 7.11 -20.79 -11.56
CA LEU A 133 6.48 -22.02 -11.07
C LEU A 133 4.97 -22.05 -11.34
N SER A 134 4.29 -20.91 -11.22
CA SER A 134 2.87 -20.79 -11.54
C SER A 134 2.59 -20.90 -13.05
N SER A 135 3.54 -20.56 -13.90
CA SER A 135 3.41 -20.64 -15.37
C SER A 135 3.79 -22.02 -15.94
N GLY A 136 4.40 -22.91 -15.14
CA GLY A 136 4.84 -24.25 -15.55
C GLY A 136 3.75 -25.33 -15.58
N SER A 137 2.50 -25.01 -15.24
CA SER A 137 1.40 -25.98 -15.08
C SER A 137 0.48 -26.13 -16.30
N ASN A 138 0.98 -25.89 -17.53
CA ASN A 138 0.23 -26.16 -18.77
C ASN A 138 1.13 -26.61 -19.95
N LEU A 139 1.95 -27.65 -19.72
CA LEU A 139 2.52 -28.45 -20.81
C LEU A 139 2.22 -29.93 -20.58
N TYR A 140 0.93 -30.28 -20.50
CA TYR A 140 0.52 -31.60 -20.98
C TYR A 140 0.34 -31.48 -22.49
N LEU A 141 1.37 -31.91 -23.22
CA LEU A 141 1.23 -32.34 -24.61
C LEU A 141 0.09 -33.36 -24.66
N HIS A 142 -1.11 -32.90 -24.98
CA HIS A 142 -2.16 -33.79 -25.46
C HIS A 142 -1.85 -34.08 -26.93
N SER A 143 -0.91 -35.01 -27.15
CA SER A 143 -0.69 -35.62 -28.46
C SER A 143 -1.90 -36.52 -28.75
N SER A 144 -2.98 -35.93 -29.24
CA SER A 144 -4.05 -36.70 -29.87
C SER A 144 -3.58 -37.17 -31.24
N PRO A 145 -3.55 -38.49 -31.52
CA PRO A 145 -3.27 -38.98 -32.85
C PRO A 145 -4.41 -38.59 -33.80
N MET A 146 -4.03 -37.99 -34.93
CA MET A 146 -4.91 -37.64 -36.04
C MET A 146 -5.67 -38.90 -36.51
N LEU A 147 -6.98 -38.94 -36.32
CA LEU A 147 -7.83 -39.90 -37.01
C LEU A 147 -8.04 -39.46 -38.45
N LYS A 148 -7.64 -40.37 -39.33
CA LYS A 148 -7.64 -40.35 -40.79
C LYS A 148 -9.06 -40.14 -41.33
N GLY A 149 -9.17 -39.23 -42.30
CA GLY A 149 -10.44 -38.78 -42.87
C GLY A 149 -11.34 -39.89 -43.41
N THR A 150 -12.63 -39.74 -43.15
CA THR A 150 -13.71 -40.31 -43.95
C THR A 150 -14.73 -39.20 -44.16
N ALA A 151 -14.94 -38.84 -45.42
CA ALA A 151 -15.90 -37.83 -45.84
C ALA A 151 -17.34 -38.29 -45.57
N PRO A 152 -18.25 -37.42 -45.08
CA PRO A 152 -19.68 -37.67 -45.20
C PRO A 152 -20.16 -37.28 -46.62
N PRO A 153 -21.19 -37.99 -47.16
CA PRO A 153 -21.70 -37.76 -48.51
C PRO A 153 -22.39 -36.39 -48.65
N PRO A 154 -22.43 -35.82 -49.87
CA PRO A 154 -23.24 -34.65 -50.15
C PRO A 154 -24.72 -35.05 -50.16
N ASP A 155 -25.54 -34.15 -49.62
CA ASP A 155 -26.98 -33.95 -49.85
C ASP A 155 -27.79 -33.99 -48.55
N SER A 156 -28.10 -32.81 -48.00
CA SER A 156 -29.48 -32.31 -47.93
C SER A 156 -29.55 -30.97 -47.18
N MET A 157 -30.47 -30.13 -47.63
CA MET A 157 -30.61 -28.70 -47.35
C MET A 157 -31.27 -28.39 -45.99
N MET A 158 -30.89 -27.24 -45.41
CA MET A 158 -31.58 -26.34 -44.44
C MET A 158 -30.54 -25.87 -43.41
N GLY A 159 -30.29 -24.59 -43.13
CA GLY A 159 -31.16 -23.43 -43.13
C GLY A 159 -31.20 -22.88 -41.70
N GLY A 160 -30.75 -21.63 -41.48
CA GLY A 160 -31.04 -20.89 -40.24
C GLY A 160 -29.83 -20.31 -39.50
N ALA A 161 -29.80 -18.97 -39.51
CA ALA A 161 -28.89 -18.06 -38.82
C ALA A 161 -28.67 -18.32 -37.32
N ALA A 162 -27.48 -17.98 -36.81
CA ALA A 162 -27.34 -17.10 -35.65
C ALA A 162 -25.89 -16.60 -35.51
N TYR A 163 -25.77 -15.28 -35.60
CA TYR A 163 -24.58 -14.47 -35.38
C TYR A 163 -24.22 -14.40 -33.89
N SER A 164 -22.93 -14.16 -33.66
CA SER A 164 -22.25 -13.93 -32.40
C SER A 164 -22.92 -12.88 -31.49
N LYS A 165 -22.95 -13.15 -30.18
CA LYS A 165 -23.11 -12.11 -29.16
C LYS A 165 -22.21 -12.43 -27.95
N ASN A 166 -21.04 -11.80 -27.95
CA ASN A 166 -20.22 -11.63 -26.76
C ASN A 166 -20.91 -10.68 -25.76
N PHE A 167 -20.50 -10.81 -24.50
CA PHE A 167 -20.28 -9.69 -23.55
C PHE A 167 -21.50 -9.04 -22.86
N TYR A 168 -21.88 -9.56 -21.69
CA TYR A 168 -21.95 -8.89 -20.37
C TYR A 168 -22.83 -9.75 -19.41
N PRO A 169 -22.37 -10.09 -18.20
CA PRO A 169 -23.28 -10.40 -17.11
C PRO A 169 -23.72 -9.08 -16.44
N ASP A 170 -25.00 -8.74 -16.62
CA ASP A 170 -25.73 -7.79 -15.79
C ASP A 170 -25.97 -8.36 -14.38
N ASP A 171 -26.32 -7.45 -13.47
CA ASP A 171 -26.95 -7.64 -12.14
C ASP A 171 -26.07 -7.49 -10.89
N CYS A 172 -25.51 -6.29 -10.68
CA CYS A 172 -25.25 -5.77 -9.33
C CYS A 172 -26.50 -5.07 -8.77
N HIS A 173 -27.37 -5.83 -8.12
CA HIS A 173 -28.53 -5.31 -7.41
C HIS A 173 -28.10 -4.67 -6.07
N MET A 174 -27.94 -3.35 -6.04
CA MET A 174 -27.66 -2.59 -4.81
C MET A 174 -28.97 -2.21 -4.11
N ASN A 175 -29.29 -2.90 -3.01
CA ASN A 175 -30.37 -2.51 -2.12
C ASN A 175 -29.95 -1.31 -1.26
N MET A 176 -30.57 -0.15 -1.51
CA MET A 176 -30.55 1.02 -0.62
C MET A 176 -31.62 0.83 0.46
N ASP A 177 -31.22 0.44 1.67
CA ASP A 177 -32.12 0.47 2.83
C ASP A 177 -32.09 1.87 3.47
N LYS A 178 -33.22 2.58 3.39
CA LYS A 178 -33.43 3.89 3.99
C LYS A 178 -34.03 3.70 5.39
N GLY A 179 -33.18 3.58 6.40
CA GLY A 179 -33.55 3.62 7.81
C GLY A 179 -33.40 5.01 8.42
N ASN A 180 -34.44 5.83 8.34
CA ASN A 180 -34.60 7.08 9.07
C ASN A 180 -34.92 6.79 10.55
N SER A 181 -34.12 7.27 11.49
CA SER A 181 -34.50 7.39 12.92
C SER A 181 -33.93 8.67 13.51
N GLN A 182 -34.83 9.65 13.67
CA GLN A 182 -34.60 10.90 14.39
C GLN A 182 -34.58 10.69 15.91
N ALA A 183 -33.73 11.49 16.56
CA ALA A 183 -33.93 12.19 17.83
C ALA A 183 -34.03 11.41 19.17
N LYS A 184 -33.05 11.67 20.06
CA LYS A 184 -33.21 12.59 21.22
C LYS A 184 -31.90 12.70 21.99
N VAL A 185 -31.24 13.87 21.89
CA VAL A 185 -30.16 14.27 22.79
C VAL A 185 -30.80 14.93 24.00
N ASN A 186 -30.72 14.27 25.15
CA ASN A 186 -31.11 14.86 26.43
C ASN A 186 -29.94 15.71 26.94
N SER A 187 -30.10 17.03 26.88
CA SER A 187 -29.16 17.99 27.47
C SER A 187 -29.41 18.08 28.98
N SER A 188 -28.63 17.35 29.77
CA SER A 188 -28.60 17.51 31.23
C SER A 188 -27.61 18.62 31.60
N LYS A 189 -28.18 19.73 32.06
CA LYS A 189 -27.52 20.93 32.57
C LYS A 189 -26.73 20.60 33.85
N VAL A 190 -25.41 20.50 33.76
CA VAL A 190 -24.52 20.41 34.93
C VAL A 190 -24.33 21.82 35.50
N LYS A 191 -24.91 22.08 36.68
CA LYS A 191 -24.62 23.29 37.47
C LYS A 191 -23.31 23.08 38.21
N MET A 192 -22.31 23.92 37.91
CA MET A 192 -21.11 24.11 38.73
C MET A 192 -21.51 24.78 40.03
N VAL A 193 -21.30 24.11 41.17
CA VAL A 193 -21.36 24.73 42.49
C VAL A 193 -19.92 24.98 42.91
N TYR A 194 -19.53 26.25 42.96
CA TYR A 194 -18.35 26.70 43.67
C TYR A 194 -18.71 26.80 45.15
N SER A 195 -18.01 26.05 45.99
CA SER A 195 -17.97 26.30 47.43
C SER A 195 -16.54 26.68 47.78
N GLY A 196 -16.30 27.97 47.94
CA GLY A 196 -15.15 28.49 48.66
C GLY A 196 -15.54 28.72 50.12
N LEU A 197 -14.72 28.22 51.03
CA LEU A 197 -14.20 28.87 52.24
C LEU A 197 -13.19 27.91 52.87
#